data_AF-A0A517NWJ6-F1
#
_entry.id   AF-A0A517NWJ6-F1
#
_cell.length_a   1.000
_cell.length_b   1.000
_cell.length_c   1.000
_cell.angle_alpha   90.00
_cell.angle_beta   90.00
_cell.angle_gamma   90.00
#
_symmetry.space_group_name_H-M   'P 1'
#
loop_
_entity.id
_entity.type
_entity.pdbx_description
1 polymer ?
#
loop_
_entity_poly.entity_id
_entity_poly.type
_entity_poly.pdbx_seq_one_letter_code
_entity_poly.pdbx_strand_id
1 'polypeptide(L)'
;MRPLIIVVCVLTTSSLAYYTTAYRSNSNAGFGASQNPMFSTNTDVVATRDPSLLAEFKATLNRDIILKCVAQHEAGREMDLDYLATCGDFDVYARYLRISKFEAVKKFQHVIIYSSSMLEFEERLAR
;
A
#
# COMPACT_ATOMS: atom_id res chain seq x y z
N MET A 1 23.85 32.10 -51.45
CA MET A 1 23.69 33.51 -51.01
C MET A 1 22.22 33.71 -50.66
N ARG A 2 21.89 34.10 -49.42
CA ARG A 2 20.51 34.43 -48.99
C ARG A 2 20.17 35.87 -49.40
N PRO A 3 18.88 36.21 -49.58
CA PRO A 3 18.34 37.24 -48.68
C PRO A 3 16.85 37.12 -48.28
N LEU A 4 16.55 37.73 -47.11
CA LEU A 4 15.36 38.49 -46.64
C LEU A 4 13.96 37.83 -46.68
N ILE A 5 13.36 37.42 -45.54
CA ILE A 5 12.68 38.18 -44.45
C ILE A 5 11.49 39.04 -44.93
N ILE A 6 10.26 38.64 -44.59
CA ILE A 6 9.20 39.54 -44.08
C ILE A 6 8.43 38.85 -42.95
N VAL A 7 8.37 39.58 -41.83
CA VAL A 7 7.67 39.34 -40.56
C VAL A 7 6.25 39.92 -40.67
N VAL A 8 5.28 39.43 -39.87
CA VAL A 8 4.34 40.23 -39.03
C VAL A 8 3.02 39.48 -38.76
N CYS A 9 2.84 39.16 -37.46
CA CYS A 9 1.66 39.22 -36.57
C CYS A 9 0.29 38.68 -37.06
N VAL A 10 -0.54 38.03 -36.25
CA VAL A 10 -1.24 38.64 -35.09
C VAL A 10 -1.59 37.62 -34.00
N LEU A 11 -1.44 38.08 -32.77
CA LEU A 11 -1.82 37.50 -31.48
C LEU A 11 -3.30 37.10 -31.37
N THR A 12 -3.58 36.01 -30.64
CA THR A 12 -4.69 35.89 -29.67
C THR A 12 -4.41 34.67 -28.76
N THR A 13 -3.65 34.83 -27.67
CA THR A 13 -4.14 34.90 -26.27
C THR A 13 -5.11 33.79 -25.85
N SER A 14 -4.62 32.81 -25.10
CA SER A 14 -5.23 32.43 -23.81
C SER A 14 -4.33 31.44 -23.06
N SER A 15 -3.59 32.02 -22.11
CA SER A 15 -3.24 31.52 -20.77
C SER A 15 -3.20 29.99 -20.53
N LEU A 16 -1.99 29.45 -20.36
CA LEU A 16 -1.79 28.39 -19.37
C LEU A 16 -0.79 28.87 -18.33
N ALA A 17 -1.30 29.00 -17.11
CA ALA A 17 -0.63 29.59 -15.98
C ALA A 17 0.60 28.77 -15.55
N TYR A 18 1.63 29.55 -15.20
CA TYR A 18 2.83 29.22 -14.44
C TYR A 18 2.76 27.98 -13.56
N TYR A 19 3.84 27.18 -13.61
CA TYR A 19 4.54 26.86 -12.36
C TYR A 19 6.05 26.95 -12.56
N THR A 20 6.66 27.68 -11.65
CA THR A 20 8.04 28.17 -11.64
C THR A 20 9.05 27.07 -11.43
N THR A 21 10.11 27.10 -12.23
CA THR A 21 11.35 26.39 -12.00
C THR A 21 12.17 27.08 -10.90
N ALA A 22 12.32 26.41 -9.77
CA ALA A 22 13.53 26.48 -8.94
C ALA A 22 13.98 25.02 -8.82
N TYR A 23 15.21 24.60 -9.07
CA TYR A 23 16.47 25.27 -8.85
C TYR A 23 17.52 24.48 -9.65
N ARG A 24 18.39 25.17 -10.37
CA ARG A 24 19.59 24.57 -10.96
C ARG A 24 20.58 24.29 -9.84
N SER A 25 20.91 23.03 -9.59
CA SER A 25 22.24 22.69 -9.05
C SER A 25 22.73 21.39 -9.64
N ASN A 26 23.86 21.50 -10.33
CA ASN A 26 24.63 20.42 -10.90
C ASN A 26 25.44 19.74 -9.77
N SER A 27 25.88 18.50 -10.04
CA SER A 27 26.96 17.73 -9.38
C SER A 27 26.55 16.63 -8.38
N ASN A 28 26.70 15.38 -8.84
CA ASN A 28 27.12 14.17 -8.12
C ASN A 28 26.51 13.84 -6.75
N ALA A 29 25.73 12.75 -6.70
CA ALA A 29 25.85 11.62 -5.76
C ALA A 29 24.48 11.09 -5.31
N GLY A 30 24.35 9.77 -5.29
CA GLY A 30 23.47 9.06 -4.35
C GLY A 30 22.13 8.62 -4.91
N PHE A 31 21.95 7.30 -4.94
CA PHE A 31 20.70 6.57 -5.09
C PHE A 31 19.56 7.18 -4.27
N GLY A 32 18.43 7.51 -4.91
CA GLY A 32 17.22 7.97 -4.25
C GLY A 32 16.02 7.18 -4.78
N ALA A 33 15.59 6.19 -4.01
CA ALA A 33 14.38 5.42 -4.23
C ALA A 33 13.15 6.33 -4.25
N SER A 34 12.25 6.08 -5.20
CA SER A 34 10.89 6.61 -5.23
C SER A 34 10.17 6.23 -3.93
N GLN A 35 10.02 7.20 -3.02
CA GLN A 35 9.19 7.07 -1.84
C GLN A 35 7.76 7.46 -2.22
N ASN A 36 6.86 6.48 -2.30
CA ASN A 36 5.41 6.72 -2.29
C ASN A 36 5.02 7.31 -0.93
N PRO A 37 4.50 8.55 -0.84
CA PRO A 37 4.06 9.12 0.42
C PRO A 37 2.58 8.77 0.64
N MET A 38 2.29 7.52 1.00
CA MET A 38 0.99 7.14 1.60
C MET A 38 1.13 6.55 3.02
N PHE A 39 2.32 6.61 3.61
CA PHE A 39 2.56 6.29 5.01
C PHE A 39 3.37 7.42 5.64
N SER A 40 2.77 8.60 5.76
CA SER A 40 3.35 9.68 6.57
C SER A 40 2.40 10.00 7.71
N THR A 41 2.94 10.05 8.92
CA THR A 41 2.31 10.35 10.21
C THR A 41 1.34 9.32 10.79
N ASN A 42 1.87 8.19 11.28
CA ASN A 42 1.35 7.58 12.49
C ASN A 42 2.53 7.23 13.39
N THR A 43 2.76 8.08 14.38
CA THR A 43 3.59 7.79 15.56
C THR A 43 3.31 6.37 16.00
N ASP A 44 4.37 5.57 16.06
CA ASP A 44 4.33 4.11 16.18
C ASP A 44 3.38 3.63 17.30
N VAL A 45 2.16 3.25 16.91
CA VAL A 45 1.13 2.71 17.80
C VAL A 45 1.44 1.24 18.15
N VAL A 46 2.48 0.64 17.55
CA VAL A 46 2.87 -0.76 17.79
C VAL A 46 3.21 -0.98 19.27
N ALA A 47 3.83 0.00 19.93
CA ALA A 47 4.19 -0.08 21.36
C ALA A 47 2.98 -0.19 22.31
N THR A 48 1.78 0.14 21.84
CA THR A 48 0.54 0.08 22.64
C THR A 48 -0.43 -1.01 22.18
N ARG A 49 -0.01 -1.85 21.23
CA ARG A 49 -0.82 -3.00 20.81
C ARG A 49 -0.72 -4.08 21.87
N ASP A 50 -1.87 -4.60 22.29
CA ASP A 50 -1.91 -5.72 23.21
C ASP A 50 -1.55 -7.01 22.48
N PRO A 51 -0.40 -7.66 22.78
CA PRO A 51 0.02 -8.88 22.10
C PRO A 51 -0.95 -10.06 22.34
N SER A 52 -1.77 -10.00 23.40
CA SER A 52 -2.77 -11.04 23.67
C SER A 52 -3.87 -11.07 22.60
N LEU A 53 -4.27 -9.92 22.06
CA LEU A 53 -5.25 -9.84 20.97
C LEU A 53 -4.73 -10.50 19.69
N LEU A 54 -3.45 -10.35 19.38
CA LEU A 54 -2.86 -11.03 18.22
C LEU A 54 -2.81 -12.55 18.41
N ALA A 55 -2.53 -13.02 19.63
CA ALA A 55 -2.57 -14.44 19.96
C ALA A 55 -4.00 -15.01 19.89
N GLU A 56 -4.98 -14.28 20.43
CA GLU A 56 -6.40 -14.60 20.32
C GLU A 56 -6.83 -14.69 18.86
N PHE A 57 -6.51 -13.69 18.03
CA PHE A 57 -6.81 -13.73 16.61
C PHE A 57 -6.19 -14.95 15.92
N LYS A 58 -4.90 -15.24 16.17
CA LYS A 58 -4.23 -16.42 15.61
C LYS A 58 -4.94 -17.73 15.98
N ALA A 59 -5.49 -17.83 17.19
CA ALA A 59 -6.25 -19.01 17.62
C ALA A 59 -7.60 -19.15 16.91
N THR A 60 -8.18 -18.05 16.41
CA THR A 60 -9.44 -18.08 15.63
C THR A 60 -9.25 -18.44 14.16
N LEU A 61 -8.01 -18.51 13.66
CA LEU A 61 -7.75 -18.71 12.23
C LEU A 61 -8.14 -20.12 11.76
N ASN A 62 -8.96 -20.19 10.73
CA ASN A 62 -9.32 -21.41 10.04
C ASN A 62 -8.35 -21.67 8.87
N ARG A 63 -7.44 -22.62 9.09
CA ARG A 63 -6.41 -23.00 8.10
C ARG A 63 -7.01 -23.45 6.76
N ASP A 64 -8.12 -24.18 6.77
CA ASP A 64 -8.71 -24.73 5.53
C ASP A 64 -9.28 -23.62 4.64
N ILE A 65 -9.84 -22.57 5.24
CA ILE A 65 -10.34 -21.40 4.50
C ILE A 65 -9.16 -20.63 3.89
N ILE A 66 -8.09 -20.41 4.66
CA ILE A 66 -6.87 -19.73 4.18
C ILE A 66 -6.28 -20.48 2.99
N LEU A 67 -6.12 -21.80 3.08
CA LEU A 67 -5.59 -22.62 1.99
C LEU A 67 -6.44 -22.55 0.72
N LYS A 68 -7.78 -22.53 0.86
CA LYS A 68 -8.69 -22.34 -0.27
C LYS A 68 -8.53 -20.95 -0.92
N CYS A 69 -8.41 -19.89 -0.12
CA CYS A 69 -8.18 -18.54 -0.62
C CYS A 69 -6.86 -18.43 -1.39
N VAL A 70 -5.78 -19.01 -0.85
CA VAL A 70 -4.46 -19.06 -1.52
C VAL A 70 -4.56 -19.81 -2.84
N ALA A 71 -5.15 -21.00 -2.84
CA ALA A 71 -5.29 -21.80 -4.07
C ALA A 71 -6.10 -21.08 -5.16
N GLN A 72 -7.14 -20.32 -4.78
CA GLN A 72 -7.89 -19.50 -5.73
C GLN A 72 -7.04 -18.37 -6.31
N HIS A 73 -6.26 -17.69 -5.47
CA HIS A 73 -5.33 -16.64 -5.92
C HIS A 73 -4.24 -17.20 -6.86
N GLU A 74 -3.65 -18.34 -6.53
CA GLU A 74 -2.67 -19.03 -7.39
C GLU A 74 -3.27 -19.47 -8.73
N ALA A 75 -4.57 -19.77 -8.77
CA ALA A 75 -5.31 -20.04 -10.00
C ALA A 75 -5.64 -18.77 -10.81
N GLY A 76 -5.11 -17.59 -10.43
CA GLY A 76 -5.30 -16.31 -11.11
C GLY A 76 -6.64 -15.65 -10.83
N ARG A 77 -7.37 -16.09 -9.80
CA ARG A 77 -8.66 -15.49 -9.41
C ARG A 77 -8.43 -14.40 -8.35
N GLU A 78 -9.28 -13.39 -8.37
CA GLU A 78 -9.32 -12.40 -7.29
C GLU A 78 -9.77 -13.08 -6.00
N MET A 79 -9.13 -12.70 -4.88
CA MET A 79 -9.45 -13.25 -3.58
C MET A 79 -10.64 -12.49 -2.99
N ASP A 80 -11.75 -13.21 -2.79
CA ASP A 80 -12.99 -12.66 -2.23
C ASP A 80 -12.77 -12.24 -0.76
N LEU A 81 -12.91 -10.93 -0.49
CA LEU A 81 -12.73 -10.35 0.83
C LEU A 81 -13.84 -10.77 1.80
N ASP A 82 -15.06 -11.00 1.33
CA ASP A 82 -16.17 -11.44 2.18
C ASP A 82 -15.94 -12.88 2.63
N TYR A 83 -15.47 -13.73 1.71
CA TYR A 83 -15.04 -15.08 2.06
C TYR A 83 -13.81 -15.07 2.97
N LEU A 84 -12.84 -14.18 2.74
CA LEU A 84 -11.67 -14.04 3.60
C LEU A 84 -12.05 -13.59 5.01
N ALA A 85 -13.06 -12.73 5.16
CA ALA A 85 -13.57 -12.29 6.46
C ALA A 85 -14.12 -13.45 7.32
N THR A 86 -14.41 -14.61 6.74
CA THR A 86 -14.84 -15.82 7.47
C THR A 86 -13.68 -16.63 8.03
N CYS A 87 -12.43 -16.31 7.70
CA CYS A 87 -11.28 -17.11 8.10
C CYS A 87 -10.88 -16.95 9.58
N GLY A 88 -11.42 -15.96 10.28
CA GLY A 88 -11.08 -15.69 11.69
C GLY A 88 -11.84 -14.49 12.24
N ASP A 89 -11.57 -14.15 13.50
CA ASP A 89 -12.20 -13.02 14.17
C ASP A 89 -11.48 -11.70 13.84
N PHE A 90 -11.89 -11.07 12.75
CA PHE A 90 -11.34 -9.78 12.34
C PHE A 90 -11.71 -8.61 13.26
N ASP A 91 -12.68 -8.75 14.16
CA ASP A 91 -12.96 -7.73 15.17
C ASP A 91 -11.85 -7.73 16.24
N VAL A 92 -11.29 -8.89 16.57
CA VAL A 92 -10.07 -9.00 17.40
C VAL A 92 -8.86 -8.41 16.66
N TYR A 93 -8.66 -8.77 15.39
CA TYR A 93 -7.50 -8.28 14.62
C TYR A 93 -7.54 -6.76 14.37
N ALA A 94 -8.73 -6.23 14.09
CA ALA A 94 -8.96 -4.80 13.95
C ALA A 94 -8.65 -4.04 15.24
N ARG A 95 -9.03 -4.57 16.40
CA ARG A 95 -8.67 -3.99 17.71
C ARG A 95 -7.17 -4.02 17.97
N TYR A 96 -6.50 -5.12 17.63
CA TYR A 96 -5.04 -5.22 17.71
C TYR A 96 -4.35 -4.14 16.88
N LEU A 97 -4.78 -3.95 15.63
CA LEU A 97 -4.18 -2.99 14.70
C LEU A 97 -4.68 -1.55 14.87
N ARG A 98 -5.80 -1.35 15.57
CA ARG A 98 -6.54 -0.08 15.70
C ARG A 98 -6.97 0.51 14.36
N ILE A 99 -7.51 -0.34 13.51
CA ILE A 99 -8.06 0.00 12.19
C ILE A 99 -9.49 -0.53 12.06
N SER A 100 -10.18 -0.22 10.96
CA SER A 100 -11.50 -0.80 10.70
C SER A 100 -11.41 -2.30 10.40
N LYS A 101 -12.49 -3.05 10.66
CA LYS A 101 -12.58 -4.48 10.32
C LYS A 101 -12.25 -4.74 8.85
N PHE A 102 -12.80 -3.93 7.95
CA PHE A 102 -12.55 -4.04 6.52
C PHE A 102 -11.08 -3.82 6.15
N GLU A 103 -10.41 -2.83 6.75
CA GLU A 103 -8.97 -2.65 6.55
C GLU A 103 -8.15 -3.80 7.12
N ALA A 104 -8.58 -4.41 8.22
CA ALA A 104 -7.94 -5.60 8.79
C ALA A 104 -8.04 -6.80 7.84
N VAL A 105 -9.19 -7.02 7.20
CA VAL A 105 -9.34 -8.06 6.16
C VAL A 105 -8.43 -7.80 4.97
N LYS A 106 -8.36 -6.57 4.46
CA LYS A 106 -7.45 -6.20 3.36
C LYS A 106 -5.98 -6.39 3.72
N LYS A 107 -5.60 -6.02 4.94
CA LYS A 107 -4.24 -6.23 5.42
C LYS A 107 -3.92 -7.72 5.52
N PHE A 108 -4.86 -8.52 6.00
CA PHE A 108 -4.71 -9.96 6.07
C PHE A 108 -4.60 -10.62 4.69
N GLN A 109 -5.38 -10.16 3.70
CA GLN A 109 -5.22 -10.55 2.30
C GLN A 109 -3.79 -10.30 1.80
N HIS A 110 -3.27 -9.09 2.07
CA HIS A 110 -1.88 -8.75 1.73
C HIS A 110 -0.89 -9.68 2.43
N VAL A 111 -1.05 -9.94 3.73
CA VAL A 111 -0.19 -10.86 4.47
C VAL A 111 -0.18 -12.25 3.81
N ILE A 112 -1.35 -12.80 3.46
CA ILE A 112 -1.44 -14.11 2.81
C ILE A 112 -0.70 -14.15 1.47
N ILE A 113 -0.89 -13.13 0.63
CA ILE A 113 -0.32 -13.11 -0.73
C ILE A 113 1.21 -12.96 -0.70
N TYR A 114 1.75 -12.22 0.27
CA TYR A 114 3.16 -11.85 0.30
C TYR A 114 3.98 -12.61 1.36
N SER A 115 3.41 -13.67 1.93
CA SER A 115 4.11 -14.59 2.83
C SER A 115 4.41 -15.90 2.14
N SER A 116 5.69 -16.24 2.03
CA SER A 116 6.15 -17.50 1.43
C SER A 116 6.36 -18.62 2.47
N SER A 117 6.35 -18.27 3.75
CA SER A 117 6.52 -19.21 4.86
C SER A 117 5.64 -18.83 6.06
N MET A 118 5.46 -19.78 6.98
CA MET A 118 4.73 -19.54 8.23
C MET A 118 5.40 -18.46 9.10
N LEU A 119 6.74 -18.42 9.12
CA LEU A 119 7.47 -17.41 9.86
C LEU A 119 7.20 -16.00 9.29
N GLU A 120 7.29 -15.85 7.97
CA GLU A 120 6.98 -14.58 7.30
C GLU A 120 5.52 -14.18 7.47
N PHE A 121 4.60 -15.15 7.47
CA PHE A 121 3.19 -14.91 7.77
C PHE A 121 3.01 -14.30 9.16
N GLU A 122 3.57 -14.92 10.20
CA GLU A 122 3.43 -14.41 11.56
C GLU A 122 4.10 -13.03 11.74
N GLU A 123 5.26 -12.82 11.14
CA GLU A 123 5.96 -11.54 11.20
C GLU A 123 5.17 -10.41 10.52
N ARG A 124 4.64 -10.67 9.32
CA ARG A 124 3.84 -9.68 8.58
C ARG A 124 2.48 -9.45 9.24
N LEU A 125 1.91 -10.47 9.87
CA LEU A 125 0.65 -10.35 10.60
C LEU A 125 0.77 -9.40 11.80
N ALA A 126 1.93 -9.37 12.46
CA ALA A 126 2.20 -8.53 13.64
C ALA A 126 2.52 -7.05 13.32
N ARG A 127 2.91 -6.73 12.08
CA ARG A 127 3.33 -5.38 11.66
C ARG A 127 2.16 -4.63 11.05
#